data_AF-A0A5J4YR64-F1
#
_entry.id   AF-A0A5J4YR64-F1
#
_cell.length_a   1.000
_cell.length_b   1.000
_cell.length_c   1.000
_cell.angle_alpha   90.00
_cell.angle_beta   90.00
_cell.angle_gamma   90.00
#
_symmetry.space_group_name_H-M   'P 1'
#
loop_
_entity.id
_entity.type
_entity.pdbx_description
1 polymer ?
#
loop_
_entity_poly.entity_id
_entity_poly.type
_entity_poly.pdbx_seq_one_letter_code
_entity_poly.pdbx_strand_id
1 'polypeptide(L)'
;MSSRRLSAAQVAELQPITREFLREFYEDFPIDPMGEEVAMLAESAMHRAEQLGLASPPKDVLIDAPPKHMDHNMYMNRWQCDEIVDACAKLESAKEQLDVVKALGTKAAETGAKFKAFQDHQKAHVNRLVSEFLPNDFRVTMLNHQRAKKEARYEKELEDLKASDGSLKEQYGLLWKQQWERRQGLADLGTASGMWKAVVKYIGGVPEVLLDFAGQINAPLGPTEEMRILYGPHLYELTRISNAIHYLLRCVFQIQQQPDTAALCAGALGFAQRAVDVYSEQASKYLDFMTVIVEKSPVFVSSEKLAAVRSKSANAGGTEQPFEQIIVAARMTERVPIDMPPESEPDSADQVSLYYQVSADKDIKFAVQKTNDASWFVVKLKPACARGTHEIGKVALKSDVPLSLVFDNTYSYLTRKVVRYRYCIVNDGDPVPVWVAELQSAGHL
;
A
#
# COMPACT_ATOMS: atom_id res chain seq x y z
N MET A 1 12.85 14.34 -25.65
CA MET A 1 13.08 12.93 -26.04
C MET A 1 11.77 12.39 -26.59
N SER A 2 11.80 11.83 -27.81
CA SER A 2 10.63 11.29 -28.49
C SER A 2 10.07 10.10 -27.69
N SER A 3 8.87 10.24 -27.10
CA SER A 3 8.14 9.12 -26.50
C SER A 3 7.80 8.14 -27.62
N ARG A 4 8.54 7.01 -27.67
CA ARG A 4 8.27 5.90 -28.59
C ARG A 4 6.96 5.28 -28.15
N ARG A 5 5.87 5.61 -28.85
CA ARG A 5 4.58 4.95 -28.68
C ARG A 5 4.73 3.45 -28.94
N LEU A 6 4.14 2.64 -28.08
CA LEU A 6 4.13 1.19 -28.24
C LEU A 6 3.27 0.81 -29.46
N SER A 7 3.75 -0.14 -30.26
CA SER A 7 2.98 -0.68 -31.38
C SER A 7 1.84 -1.57 -30.86
N ALA A 8 0.82 -1.80 -31.68
CA ALA A 8 -0.30 -2.68 -31.34
C ALA A 8 0.14 -4.12 -30.98
N ALA A 9 1.26 -4.59 -31.55
CA ALA A 9 1.85 -5.88 -31.20
C ALA A 9 2.51 -5.86 -29.81
N GLN A 10 3.25 -4.79 -29.48
CA GLN A 10 3.87 -4.62 -28.15
C GLN A 10 2.82 -4.51 -27.03
N VAL A 11 1.68 -3.90 -27.34
CA VAL A 11 0.53 -3.81 -26.43
C VAL A 11 -0.11 -5.17 -26.15
N ALA A 12 -0.14 -6.06 -27.14
CA ALA A 12 -0.74 -7.39 -27.00
C ALA A 12 0.10 -8.35 -26.13
N GLU A 13 1.40 -8.06 -25.95
CA GLU A 13 2.33 -8.85 -25.13
C GLU A 13 2.46 -8.36 -23.68
N LEU A 14 1.78 -7.25 -23.32
CA LEU A 14 1.74 -6.75 -21.96
C LEU A 14 0.93 -7.69 -21.07
N GLN A 15 1.38 -7.91 -19.83
CA GLN A 15 0.61 -8.61 -18.82
C GLN A 15 0.42 -7.75 -17.57
N PRO A 16 -0.63 -8.02 -16.76
CA PRO A 16 -0.85 -7.31 -15.51
C PRO A 16 0.37 -7.45 -14.61
N ILE A 17 0.80 -6.34 -14.02
CA ILE A 17 1.90 -6.37 -13.06
C ILE A 17 1.49 -7.18 -11.82
N THR A 18 2.35 -8.09 -11.38
CA THR A 18 2.11 -8.89 -10.17
C THR A 18 2.81 -8.28 -8.96
N ARG A 19 2.38 -8.69 -7.77
CA ARG A 19 2.99 -8.24 -6.51
C ARG A 19 4.42 -8.78 -6.35
N GLU A 20 4.66 -9.99 -6.81
CA GLU A 20 5.98 -10.64 -6.77
C GLU A 20 6.98 -9.86 -7.64
N PHE A 21 6.54 -9.45 -8.83
CA PHE A 21 7.34 -8.60 -9.71
C PHE A 21 7.65 -7.25 -9.05
N LEU A 22 6.65 -6.60 -8.44
CA LEU A 22 6.85 -5.33 -7.74
C LEU A 22 7.77 -5.46 -6.54
N ARG A 23 7.71 -6.59 -5.82
CA ARG A 23 8.60 -6.87 -4.69
C ARG A 23 10.05 -6.96 -5.16
N GLU A 24 10.35 -7.82 -6.15
CA GLU A 24 11.71 -7.94 -6.71
C GLU A 24 12.17 -6.60 -7.29
N PHE A 25 11.28 -5.86 -7.97
CA PHE A 25 11.61 -4.54 -8.49
C PHE A 25 11.98 -3.55 -7.38
N TYR A 26 11.26 -3.53 -6.27
CA TYR A 26 11.51 -2.61 -5.17
C TYR A 26 12.71 -2.99 -4.30
N GLU A 27 13.25 -4.21 -4.39
CA GLU A 27 14.52 -4.58 -3.76
C GLU A 27 15.68 -3.71 -4.27
N ASP A 28 15.63 -3.28 -5.53
CA ASP A 28 16.61 -2.36 -6.13
C ASP A 28 16.45 -0.90 -5.65
N PHE A 29 15.41 -0.61 -4.87
CA PHE A 29 15.10 0.73 -4.36
C PHE A 29 14.89 0.72 -2.84
N PRO A 30 15.93 0.40 -2.05
CA PRO A 30 15.85 0.51 -0.60
C PRO A 30 15.66 1.99 -0.22
N ILE A 31 14.72 2.24 0.69
CA ILE A 31 14.59 3.54 1.33
C ILE A 31 15.50 3.57 2.56
N ASP A 32 16.21 4.68 2.75
CA ASP A 32 17.00 4.88 3.96
C ASP A 32 16.08 4.89 5.18
N PRO A 33 16.39 4.11 6.24
CA PRO A 33 15.60 4.09 7.47
C PRO A 33 15.40 5.51 8.01
N MET A 34 14.17 5.84 8.39
CA MET A 34 13.92 7.11 9.07
C MET A 34 14.64 7.07 10.42
N GLY A 35 15.52 8.05 10.68
CA GLY A 35 16.29 8.08 11.92
C GLY A 35 15.39 8.14 13.15
N GLU A 36 15.84 7.53 14.26
CA GLU A 36 15.13 7.50 15.54
C GLU A 36 14.77 8.90 16.05
N GLU A 37 15.54 9.92 15.66
CA GLU A 37 15.30 11.31 15.99
C GLU A 37 13.89 11.80 15.62
N VAL A 38 13.30 11.33 14.51
CA VAL A 38 11.94 11.76 14.10
C VAL A 38 10.89 11.29 15.11
N ALA A 39 10.94 10.02 15.49
CA ALA A 39 10.02 9.46 16.47
C ALA A 39 10.21 10.13 17.85
N MET A 40 11.47 10.30 18.28
CA MET A 40 11.80 10.97 19.54
C MET A 40 11.30 12.43 19.58
N LEU A 41 11.43 13.18 18.48
CA LEU A 41 10.94 14.55 18.39
C LEU A 41 9.41 14.61 18.42
N ALA A 42 8.72 13.67 17.77
CA ALA A 42 7.27 13.58 17.82
C ALA A 42 6.77 13.32 19.25
N GLU A 43 7.35 12.34 19.96
CA GLU A 43 7.01 12.04 21.36
C GLU A 43 7.33 13.22 22.28
N SER A 44 8.51 13.83 22.11
CA SER A 44 8.92 14.99 22.89
C SER A 44 8.03 16.22 22.66
N ALA A 45 7.55 16.41 21.42
CA ALA A 45 6.61 17.48 21.08
C ALA A 45 5.28 17.28 21.83
N MET A 46 4.74 16.05 21.81
CA MET A 46 3.52 15.70 22.53
C MET A 46 3.69 15.88 24.04
N HIS A 47 4.80 15.40 24.61
CA HIS A 47 5.05 15.54 26.04
C HIS A 47 5.19 17.01 26.47
N ARG A 48 5.86 17.84 25.66
CA ARG A 48 5.92 19.29 25.92
C ARG A 48 4.54 19.94 25.82
N ALA A 49 3.72 19.54 24.85
CA ALA A 49 2.37 20.05 24.71
C ALA A 49 1.49 19.71 25.94
N GLU A 50 1.67 18.52 26.53
CA GLU A 50 1.01 18.12 27.79
C GLU A 50 1.48 18.97 28.97
N GLN A 51 2.79 19.23 29.08
CA GLN A 51 3.36 20.10 30.13
C GLN A 51 2.82 21.53 30.06
N LEU A 52 2.41 22.00 28.87
CA LEU A 52 1.78 23.30 28.67
C LEU A 52 0.30 23.34 29.10
N GLY A 53 -0.26 22.24 29.64
CA GLY A 53 -1.51 22.28 30.41
C GLY A 53 -2.81 22.12 29.62
N LEU A 54 -2.76 21.66 28.36
CA LEU A 54 -3.96 21.19 27.67
C LEU A 54 -4.14 19.70 27.91
N ALA A 55 -5.02 19.35 28.86
CA ALA A 55 -5.29 17.98 29.29
C ALA A 55 -5.77 17.04 28.17
N SER A 56 -6.19 17.59 27.02
CA SER A 56 -6.39 16.83 25.79
C SER A 56 -6.35 17.77 24.58
N PRO A 57 -5.78 17.33 23.46
CA PRO A 57 -5.96 18.01 22.19
C PRO A 57 -7.46 18.09 21.86
N PRO A 58 -7.95 19.23 21.34
CA PRO A 58 -9.26 19.27 20.71
C PRO A 58 -9.30 18.24 19.56
N LYS A 59 -10.32 17.37 19.52
CA LYS A 59 -10.45 16.29 18.50
C LYS A 59 -10.50 16.81 17.06
N ASP A 60 -10.78 18.10 16.91
CA ASP A 60 -10.82 18.83 15.66
C ASP A 60 -9.42 19.20 15.13
N VAL A 61 -8.40 19.25 15.99
CA VAL A 61 -7.04 19.74 15.68
C VAL A 61 -6.08 18.63 15.27
N LEU A 62 -6.26 17.40 15.76
CA LEU A 62 -5.34 16.30 15.50
C LEU A 62 -5.86 15.27 14.52
N ILE A 63 -4.90 14.66 13.81
CA ILE A 63 -5.10 13.41 13.08
C ILE A 63 -5.11 12.27 14.10
N ASP A 64 -6.24 11.57 14.24
CA ASP A 64 -6.40 10.45 15.18
C ASP A 64 -5.35 9.33 14.97
N ALA A 65 -5.09 9.01 13.69
CA ALA A 65 -4.04 8.10 13.29
C ALA A 65 -3.61 8.39 11.84
N PRO A 66 -2.31 8.27 11.50
CA PRO A 66 -1.85 8.41 10.12
C PRO A 66 -2.64 7.49 9.18
N PRO A 67 -3.28 8.02 8.12
CA PRO A 67 -4.01 7.18 7.18
C PRO A 67 -3.07 6.16 6.52
N LYS A 68 -3.54 4.92 6.39
CA LYS A 68 -2.76 3.86 5.71
C LYS A 68 -2.63 4.10 4.22
N HIS A 69 -3.63 4.72 3.60
CA HIS A 69 -3.59 5.06 2.17
C HIS A 69 -2.60 6.20 1.93
N MET A 70 -1.59 5.95 1.10
CA MET A 70 -0.49 6.90 0.90
C MET A 70 -0.97 8.26 0.38
N ASP A 71 -1.83 8.30 -0.64
CA ASP A 71 -2.37 9.59 -1.14
C ASP A 71 -3.08 10.39 -0.06
N HIS A 72 -3.95 9.74 0.72
CA HIS A 72 -4.65 10.38 1.84
C HIS A 72 -3.66 10.94 2.85
N ASN A 73 -2.60 10.19 3.14
CA ASN A 73 -1.57 10.59 4.06
C ASN A 73 -0.72 11.77 3.53
N MET A 74 -0.45 11.83 2.22
CA MET A 74 0.18 13.01 1.59
C MET A 74 -0.66 14.27 1.78
N TYR A 75 -2.00 14.17 1.64
CA TYR A 75 -2.90 15.28 1.95
C TYR A 75 -2.87 15.65 3.43
N MET A 76 -2.76 14.67 4.34
CA MET A 76 -2.65 14.94 5.77
C MET A 76 -1.37 15.68 6.13
N ASN A 77 -0.22 15.30 5.57
CA ASN A 77 1.03 16.04 5.79
C ASN A 77 0.93 17.48 5.29
N ARG A 78 0.33 17.67 4.10
CA ARG A 78 0.12 19.02 3.54
C ARG A 78 -0.84 19.85 4.40
N TRP A 79 -1.92 19.25 4.91
CA TRP A 79 -2.84 19.89 5.85
C TRP A 79 -2.11 20.33 7.13
N GLN A 80 -1.30 19.45 7.74
CA GLN A 80 -0.55 19.81 8.93
C GLN A 80 0.46 20.94 8.67
N CYS A 81 1.11 20.98 7.50
CA CYS A 81 1.95 22.13 7.14
C CYS A 81 1.15 23.44 7.13
N ASP A 82 -0.04 23.46 6.52
CA ASP A 82 -0.87 24.67 6.46
C ASP A 82 -1.40 25.08 7.84
N GLU A 83 -1.73 24.12 8.71
CA GLU A 83 -2.11 24.39 10.10
C GLU A 83 -0.93 24.95 10.93
N ILE A 84 0.28 24.45 10.70
CA ILE A 84 1.50 25.01 11.32
C ILE A 84 1.70 26.46 10.86
N VAL A 85 1.52 26.75 9.58
CA VAL A 85 1.60 28.11 9.03
C VAL A 85 0.56 29.03 9.66
N ASP A 86 -0.69 28.58 9.78
CA ASP A 86 -1.76 29.35 10.42
C ASP A 86 -1.48 29.60 11.91
N ALA A 87 -0.99 28.59 12.64
CA ALA A 87 -0.57 28.74 14.03
C ALA A 87 0.58 29.76 14.16
N CYS A 88 1.56 29.72 13.27
CA CYS A 88 2.63 30.73 13.20
C CYS A 88 2.08 32.13 12.95
N ALA A 89 1.21 32.33 11.97
CA ALA A 89 0.64 33.64 11.67
C ALA A 89 -0.10 34.26 12.88
N LYS A 90 -0.80 33.41 13.65
CA LYS A 90 -1.47 33.79 14.89
C LYS A 90 -0.49 34.18 16.00
N LEU A 91 0.62 33.45 16.14
CA LEU A 91 1.70 33.77 17.08
C LEU A 91 2.46 35.05 16.70
N GLU A 92 2.72 35.27 15.39
CA GLU A 92 3.33 36.51 14.89
C GLU A 92 2.48 37.73 15.22
N SER A 93 1.16 37.61 15.07
CA SER A 93 0.20 38.67 15.40
C SER A 93 0.24 39.04 16.89
N ALA A 94 0.57 38.07 17.75
CA ALA A 94 0.77 38.27 19.19
C ALA A 94 2.17 38.78 19.56
N LYS A 95 3.07 38.95 18.58
CA LYS A 95 4.46 39.46 18.72
C LYS A 95 5.38 38.60 19.60
N GLU A 96 5.11 37.29 19.71
CA GLU A 96 6.04 36.36 20.38
C GLU A 96 7.18 35.95 19.45
N GLN A 97 8.43 36.03 19.93
CA GLN A 97 9.65 35.52 19.28
C GLN A 97 9.62 35.58 17.75
N LEU A 98 9.35 36.77 17.22
CA LEU A 98 8.90 36.98 15.84
C LEU A 98 9.78 36.29 14.79
N ASP A 99 11.09 36.28 14.98
CA ASP A 99 12.04 35.68 14.04
C ASP A 99 11.95 34.14 14.02
N VAL A 100 11.79 33.50 15.19
CA VAL A 100 11.65 32.04 15.30
C VAL A 100 10.34 31.59 14.68
N VAL A 101 9.24 32.29 15.00
CA VAL A 101 7.90 31.94 14.49
C VAL A 101 7.85 32.08 12.96
N LYS A 102 8.43 33.15 12.40
CA LYS A 102 8.53 33.37 10.95
C LYS A 102 9.37 32.31 10.24
N ALA A 103 10.52 31.95 10.81
CA ALA A 103 11.38 30.92 10.26
C ALA A 103 10.64 29.58 10.21
N LEU A 104 9.94 29.22 11.29
CA LEU A 104 9.14 28.01 11.39
C LEU A 104 8.02 27.98 10.35
N GLY A 105 7.22 29.05 10.28
CA GLY A 105 6.12 29.16 9.32
C GLY A 105 6.60 29.10 7.88
N THR A 106 7.69 29.79 7.55
CA THR A 106 8.31 29.74 6.21
C THR A 106 8.73 28.32 5.86
N LYS A 107 9.40 27.62 6.77
CA LYS A 107 9.88 26.25 6.56
C LYS A 107 8.73 25.25 6.38
N ALA A 108 7.67 25.40 7.16
CA ALA A 108 6.45 24.60 7.03
C ALA A 108 5.77 24.84 5.67
N ALA A 109 5.64 26.09 5.23
CA ALA A 109 5.07 26.45 3.94
C ALA A 109 5.87 25.86 2.77
N GLU A 110 7.20 25.97 2.80
CA GLU A 110 8.09 25.35 1.80
C GLU A 110 7.92 23.82 1.74
N THR A 111 7.75 23.20 2.90
CA THR A 111 7.54 21.74 3.00
C THR A 111 6.19 21.34 2.44
N GLY A 112 5.12 22.07 2.78
CA GLY A 112 3.79 21.87 2.18
C GLY A 112 3.80 22.04 0.66
N ALA A 113 4.56 23.00 0.14
CA ALA A 113 4.75 23.20 -1.30
C ALA A 113 5.43 22.00 -1.97
N LYS A 114 6.39 21.34 -1.33
CA LYS A 114 7.02 20.11 -1.85
C LYS A 114 6.02 18.95 -1.94
N PHE A 115 5.19 18.74 -0.91
CA PHE A 115 4.12 17.74 -0.97
C PHE A 115 3.16 18.01 -2.14
N LYS A 116 2.74 19.28 -2.32
CA LYS A 116 1.90 19.67 -3.44
C LYS A 116 2.60 19.40 -4.79
N ALA A 117 3.85 19.82 -4.94
CA ALA A 117 4.62 19.63 -6.17
C ALA A 117 4.75 18.15 -6.54
N PHE A 118 4.98 17.29 -5.54
CA PHE A 118 4.99 15.84 -5.73
C PHE A 118 3.63 15.30 -6.19
N GLN A 119 2.52 15.72 -5.56
CA GLN A 119 1.17 15.32 -5.98
C GLN A 119 0.84 15.77 -7.42
N ASP A 120 1.23 17.00 -7.78
CA ASP A 120 1.07 17.52 -9.15
C ASP A 120 1.93 16.70 -10.14
N HIS A 121 3.16 16.37 -9.76
CA HIS A 121 4.05 15.52 -10.56
C HIS A 121 3.45 14.12 -10.78
N GLN A 122 2.91 13.48 -9.73
CA GLN A 122 2.22 12.19 -9.85
C GLN A 122 1.02 12.29 -10.80
N LYS A 123 0.18 13.32 -10.65
CA LYS A 123 -0.98 13.55 -11.54
C LYS A 123 -0.53 13.70 -12.99
N ALA A 124 0.53 14.47 -13.24
CA ALA A 124 1.11 14.66 -14.56
C ALA A 124 1.70 13.37 -15.12
N HIS A 125 2.41 12.58 -14.31
CA HIS A 125 2.98 11.29 -14.69
C HIS A 125 1.88 10.31 -15.12
N VAL A 126 0.82 10.14 -14.32
CA VAL A 126 -0.33 9.28 -14.66
C VAL A 126 -1.00 9.76 -15.95
N ASN A 127 -1.20 11.07 -16.12
CA ASN A 127 -1.77 11.60 -17.35
C ASN A 127 -0.90 11.34 -18.58
N ARG A 128 0.43 11.46 -18.46
CA ARG A 128 1.37 11.14 -19.53
C ARG A 128 1.27 9.67 -19.91
N LEU A 129 1.35 8.76 -18.93
CA LEU A 129 1.20 7.32 -19.17
C LEU A 129 -0.11 7.01 -19.89
N VAL A 130 -1.25 7.51 -19.39
CA VAL A 130 -2.55 7.31 -20.02
C VAL A 130 -2.57 7.82 -21.47
N SER A 131 -1.91 8.94 -21.76
CA SER A 131 -1.82 9.48 -23.12
C SER A 131 -0.95 8.65 -24.07
N GLU A 132 0.02 7.88 -23.56
CA GLU A 132 0.85 6.98 -24.37
C GLU A 132 0.07 5.76 -24.88
N PHE A 133 -0.98 5.36 -24.17
CA PHE A 133 -1.82 4.21 -24.51
C PHE A 133 -3.14 4.57 -25.21
N LEU A 134 -3.44 5.85 -25.38
CA LEU A 134 -4.66 6.31 -26.04
C LEU A 134 -4.38 6.71 -27.51
N PRO A 135 -5.25 6.32 -28.48
CA PRO A 135 -5.13 6.75 -29.86
C PRO A 135 -5.45 8.24 -30.01
N ASN A 136 -4.61 8.98 -30.75
CA ASN A 136 -4.80 10.40 -31.06
C ASN A 136 -5.98 10.62 -32.03
N ASP A 137 -7.21 10.52 -31.53
CA ASP A 137 -8.43 10.75 -32.30
C ASP A 137 -9.43 11.63 -31.51
N PHE A 138 -10.55 12.03 -32.11
CA PHE A 138 -11.61 12.85 -31.52
C PHE A 138 -12.10 12.35 -30.16
N ARG A 139 -11.91 11.06 -29.89
CA ARG A 139 -12.27 10.34 -28.66
C ARG A 139 -11.44 10.79 -27.46
N VAL A 140 -10.13 11.02 -27.65
CA VAL A 140 -9.24 11.58 -26.62
C VAL A 140 -9.62 13.02 -26.33
N THR A 141 -9.96 13.79 -27.36
CA THR A 141 -10.45 15.16 -27.21
C THR A 141 -11.74 15.22 -26.40
N MET A 142 -12.69 14.31 -26.65
CA MET A 142 -13.94 14.21 -25.88
C MET A 142 -13.69 13.82 -24.41
N LEU A 143 -12.82 12.84 -24.16
CA LEU A 143 -12.46 12.41 -22.81
C LEU A 143 -11.77 13.53 -22.02
N ASN A 144 -10.84 14.25 -22.66
CA ASN A 144 -10.16 15.41 -22.08
C ASN A 144 -11.14 16.53 -21.77
N HIS A 145 -12.13 16.78 -22.64
CA HIS A 145 -13.17 17.78 -22.39
C HIS A 145 -14.05 17.43 -21.18
N GLN A 146 -14.46 16.16 -21.05
CA GLN A 146 -15.23 15.70 -19.89
C GLN A 146 -14.40 15.81 -18.59
N ARG A 147 -13.11 15.47 -18.64
CA ARG A 147 -12.19 15.63 -17.51
C ARG A 147 -12.02 17.10 -17.14
N ALA A 148 -11.77 17.98 -18.12
CA ALA A 148 -11.61 19.42 -17.90
C ALA A 148 -12.84 20.05 -17.23
N LYS A 149 -14.06 19.67 -17.66
CA LYS A 149 -15.29 20.12 -17.01
C LYS A 149 -15.41 19.66 -15.55
N LYS A 150 -15.02 18.41 -15.25
CA LYS A 150 -15.03 17.90 -13.88
C LYS A 150 -13.97 18.59 -13.02
N GLU A 151 -12.76 18.79 -13.53
CA GLU A 151 -11.71 19.50 -12.81
C GLU A 151 -12.09 20.96 -12.55
N ALA A 152 -12.66 21.67 -13.52
CA ALA A 152 -13.17 23.03 -13.33
C ALA A 152 -14.27 23.12 -12.27
N ARG A 153 -15.13 22.09 -12.18
CA ARG A 153 -16.14 21.99 -11.11
C ARG A 153 -15.46 21.79 -9.74
N TYR A 154 -14.46 20.91 -9.67
CA TYR A 154 -13.72 20.65 -8.43
C TYR A 154 -12.95 21.88 -7.93
N GLU A 155 -12.34 22.63 -8.85
CA GLU A 155 -11.69 23.92 -8.56
C GLU A 155 -12.70 24.91 -8.02
N LYS A 156 -13.86 25.05 -8.68
CA LYS A 156 -14.93 25.94 -8.22
C LYS A 156 -15.45 25.56 -6.83
N GLU A 157 -15.69 24.27 -6.55
CA GLU A 157 -16.13 23.83 -5.22
C GLU A 157 -15.12 24.19 -4.11
N LEU A 158 -13.83 24.13 -4.42
CA LEU A 158 -12.78 24.54 -3.49
C LEU A 158 -12.72 26.07 -3.33
N GLU A 159 -12.89 26.83 -4.40
CA GLU A 159 -12.95 28.30 -4.38
C GLU A 159 -14.16 28.79 -3.59
N ASP A 160 -15.35 28.22 -3.84
CA ASP A 160 -16.59 28.54 -3.13
C ASP A 160 -16.44 28.24 -1.62
N LEU A 161 -15.78 27.12 -1.27
CA LEU A 161 -15.50 26.78 0.13
C LEU A 161 -14.55 27.77 0.79
N LYS A 162 -13.47 28.18 0.09
CA LYS A 162 -12.55 29.20 0.59
C LYS A 162 -13.23 30.57 0.74
N ALA A 163 -14.08 30.94 -0.21
CA ALA A 163 -14.84 32.19 -0.16
C ALA A 163 -15.86 32.22 1.00
N SER A 164 -16.25 31.05 1.51
CA SER A 164 -17.17 30.89 2.63
C SER A 164 -16.46 30.71 3.99
N ASP A 165 -15.16 31.04 4.08
CA ASP A 165 -14.31 30.80 5.27
C ASP A 165 -14.31 29.34 5.76
N GLY A 166 -14.43 28.38 4.83
CA GLY A 166 -14.33 26.96 5.14
C GLY A 166 -12.98 26.62 5.80
N SER A 167 -13.04 25.85 6.87
CA SER A 167 -11.85 25.45 7.64
C SER A 167 -10.84 24.68 6.77
N LEU A 168 -9.56 24.72 7.14
CA LEU A 168 -8.53 23.93 6.45
C LEU A 168 -8.88 22.44 6.42
N LYS A 169 -9.43 21.92 7.52
CA LYS A 169 -9.94 20.54 7.60
C LYS A 169 -10.99 20.22 6.55
N GLU A 170 -11.96 21.13 6.33
CA GLU A 170 -12.99 20.96 5.29
C GLU A 170 -12.38 21.04 3.89
N GLN A 171 -11.44 21.96 3.67
CA GLN A 171 -10.75 22.11 2.39
C GLN A 171 -9.97 20.83 2.03
N TYR A 172 -9.20 20.28 2.98
CA TYR A 172 -8.45 19.04 2.77
C TYR A 172 -9.34 17.80 2.70
N GLY A 173 -10.44 17.76 3.44
CA GLY A 173 -11.47 16.74 3.30
C GLY A 173 -12.10 16.73 1.91
N LEU A 174 -12.39 17.91 1.35
CA LEU A 174 -12.89 18.05 -0.02
C LEU A 174 -11.84 17.61 -1.05
N LEU A 175 -10.58 18.05 -0.92
CA LEU A 175 -9.49 17.64 -1.81
C LEU A 175 -9.32 16.12 -1.84
N TRP A 176 -9.36 15.48 -0.66
CA TRP A 176 -9.30 14.02 -0.57
C TRP A 176 -10.52 13.35 -1.21
N LYS A 177 -11.73 13.86 -0.95
CA LYS A 177 -12.96 13.35 -1.59
C LYS A 177 -12.86 13.42 -3.11
N GLN A 178 -12.44 14.55 -3.66
CA GLN A 178 -12.25 14.73 -5.11
C GLN A 178 -11.20 13.76 -5.65
N GLN A 179 -10.09 13.54 -4.93
CA GLN A 179 -9.08 12.57 -5.31
C GLN A 179 -9.62 11.13 -5.29
N TRP A 180 -10.42 10.78 -4.28
CA TRP A 180 -11.07 9.48 -4.19
C TRP A 180 -12.06 9.27 -5.34
N GLU A 181 -12.85 10.28 -5.69
CA GLU A 181 -13.75 10.24 -6.85
C GLU A 181 -13.00 10.07 -8.18
N ARG A 182 -11.82 10.69 -8.35
CA ARG A 182 -10.94 10.45 -9.51
C ARG A 182 -10.51 8.98 -9.57
N ARG A 183 -10.08 8.41 -8.44
CA ARG A 183 -9.65 7.01 -8.33
C ARG A 183 -10.82 6.04 -8.55
N GLN A 184 -11.99 6.33 -7.98
CA GLN A 184 -13.20 5.53 -8.17
C GLN A 184 -13.65 5.54 -9.63
N GLY A 185 -13.62 6.71 -10.29
CA GLY A 185 -13.92 6.80 -11.71
C GLY A 185 -12.97 5.96 -12.59
N LEU A 186 -11.69 5.84 -12.21
CA LEU A 186 -10.74 4.94 -12.89
C LEU A 186 -11.04 3.46 -12.61
N ALA A 187 -11.35 3.11 -11.37
CA ALA A 187 -11.72 1.74 -10.99
C ALA A 187 -13.02 1.29 -11.69
N ASP A 188 -14.03 2.16 -11.72
CA ASP A 188 -15.32 1.91 -12.39
C ASP A 188 -15.14 1.68 -13.90
N LEU A 189 -14.18 2.38 -14.54
CA LEU A 189 -13.81 2.13 -15.93
C LEU A 189 -13.19 0.73 -16.13
N GLY A 190 -12.41 0.25 -15.15
CA GLY A 190 -11.81 -1.08 -15.17
C GLY A 190 -12.80 -2.21 -14.93
N THR A 191 -13.80 -2.00 -14.07
CA THR A 191 -14.83 -2.99 -13.73
C THR A 191 -16.10 -2.89 -14.58
N ALA A 192 -16.21 -1.89 -15.45
CA ALA A 192 -17.38 -1.72 -16.32
C ALA A 192 -17.61 -2.97 -17.18
N SER A 193 -18.84 -3.46 -17.21
CA SER A 193 -19.26 -4.55 -18.11
C SER A 193 -20.11 -4.00 -19.28
N GLY A 194 -20.10 -4.68 -20.42
CA GLY A 194 -21.00 -4.40 -21.55
C GLY A 194 -20.55 -3.31 -22.52
N MET A 195 -21.51 -2.57 -23.08
CA MET A 195 -21.33 -1.62 -24.20
C MET A 195 -20.31 -0.51 -23.91
N TRP A 196 -20.16 -0.08 -22.65
CA TRP A 196 -19.19 0.96 -22.27
C TRP A 196 -17.74 0.43 -22.22
N LYS A 197 -17.49 -0.80 -21.74
CA LYS A 197 -16.18 -1.48 -21.87
C LYS A 197 -15.86 -1.75 -23.34
N ALA A 198 -16.86 -2.09 -24.15
CA ALA A 198 -16.70 -2.22 -25.59
C ALA A 198 -16.36 -0.88 -26.27
N VAL A 199 -16.95 0.24 -25.85
CA VAL A 199 -16.57 1.58 -26.32
C VAL A 199 -15.14 1.92 -25.89
N VAL A 200 -14.74 1.68 -24.64
CA VAL A 200 -13.36 1.97 -24.19
C VAL A 200 -12.31 1.07 -24.86
N LYS A 201 -12.65 -0.21 -25.13
CA LYS A 201 -11.79 -1.20 -25.79
C LYS A 201 -11.70 -1.03 -27.31
N TYR A 202 -12.84 -0.90 -27.99
CA TYR A 202 -12.92 -0.86 -29.46
C TYR A 202 -12.93 0.54 -30.07
N ILE A 203 -13.43 1.54 -29.32
CA ILE A 203 -13.40 2.94 -29.75
C ILE A 203 -12.19 3.63 -29.11
N GLY A 204 -11.90 3.40 -27.82
CA GLY A 204 -10.77 4.02 -27.12
C GLY A 204 -9.39 3.41 -27.35
N GLY A 205 -9.25 2.24 -27.97
CA GLY A 205 -7.94 1.59 -28.22
C GLY A 205 -7.15 1.25 -26.95
N VAL A 206 -7.78 1.29 -25.77
CA VAL A 206 -7.12 1.08 -24.47
C VAL A 206 -6.85 -0.41 -24.28
N PRO A 207 -5.60 -0.82 -24.01
CA PRO A 207 -5.24 -2.20 -23.70
C PRO A 207 -6.07 -2.79 -22.56
N GLU A 208 -6.51 -4.04 -22.67
CA GLU A 208 -7.32 -4.70 -21.64
C GLU A 208 -6.60 -4.78 -20.27
N VAL A 209 -5.28 -4.97 -20.31
CA VAL A 209 -4.40 -5.00 -19.14
C VAL A 209 -4.41 -3.69 -18.34
N LEU A 210 -4.59 -2.55 -19.02
CA LEU A 210 -4.72 -1.23 -18.39
C LEU A 210 -6.02 -1.09 -17.61
N LEU A 211 -7.11 -1.65 -18.15
CA LEU A 211 -8.42 -1.67 -17.52
C LEU A 211 -8.43 -2.62 -16.33
N ASP A 212 -7.77 -3.78 -16.45
CA ASP A 212 -7.63 -4.74 -15.35
C ASP A 212 -6.79 -4.15 -14.20
N PHE A 213 -5.69 -3.45 -14.50
CA PHE A 213 -4.92 -2.71 -13.50
C PHE A 213 -5.75 -1.61 -12.84
N ALA A 214 -6.48 -0.81 -13.63
CA ALA A 214 -7.33 0.25 -13.10
C ALA A 214 -8.43 -0.29 -12.17
N GLY A 215 -9.04 -1.44 -12.52
CA GLY A 215 -10.03 -2.12 -11.69
C GLY A 215 -9.46 -2.66 -10.37
N GLN A 216 -8.15 -2.89 -10.29
CA GLN A 216 -7.45 -3.38 -9.10
C GLN A 216 -6.79 -2.27 -8.27
N ILE A 217 -6.85 -1.01 -8.69
CA ILE A 217 -6.14 0.11 -8.04
C ILE A 217 -6.58 0.39 -6.59
N ASN A 218 -7.80 -0.03 -6.26
CA ASN A 218 -8.41 0.06 -4.93
C ASN A 218 -8.55 -1.30 -4.25
N ALA A 219 -8.03 -2.38 -4.85
CA ALA A 219 -8.10 -3.71 -4.27
C ALA A 219 -7.21 -3.80 -3.02
N PRO A 220 -7.65 -4.46 -1.93
CA PRO A 220 -6.85 -4.62 -0.70
C PRO A 220 -5.49 -5.32 -0.90
N LEU A 221 -5.33 -6.04 -2.01
CA LEU A 221 -4.08 -6.72 -2.41
C LEU A 221 -3.63 -6.24 -3.80
N GLY A 222 -3.98 -5.01 -4.16
CA GLY A 222 -3.62 -4.43 -5.45
C GLY A 222 -2.12 -4.10 -5.54
N PRO A 223 -1.63 -3.75 -6.73
CA PRO A 223 -0.22 -3.43 -6.97
C PRO A 223 0.30 -2.24 -6.14
N THR A 224 -0.60 -1.35 -5.70
CA THR A 224 -0.28 -0.22 -4.80
C THR A 224 0.03 -0.65 -3.36
N GLU A 225 -0.27 -1.89 -2.99
CA GLU A 225 -0.11 -2.43 -1.64
C GLU A 225 1.35 -2.73 -1.29
N GLU A 226 2.17 -3.22 -2.25
CA GLU A 226 3.60 -3.46 -2.01
C GLU A 226 4.33 -2.16 -1.70
N MET A 227 4.07 -1.12 -2.50
CA MET A 227 4.59 0.23 -2.27
C MET A 227 4.15 0.78 -0.89
N ARG A 228 2.90 0.52 -0.49
CA ARG A 228 2.38 0.92 0.82
C ARG A 228 3.09 0.20 1.97
N ILE A 229 3.35 -1.09 1.83
CA ILE A 229 4.03 -1.89 2.85
C ILE A 229 5.47 -1.41 3.06
N LEU A 230 6.19 -1.14 1.96
CA LEU A 230 7.60 -0.77 2.02
C LEU A 230 7.81 0.69 2.44
N TYR A 231 7.08 1.63 1.83
CA TYR A 231 7.37 3.06 1.98
C TYR A 231 6.34 3.81 2.85
N GLY A 232 5.15 3.24 3.05
CA GLY A 232 4.12 3.81 3.92
C GLY A 232 4.57 4.11 5.35
N PRO A 233 5.33 3.23 6.04
CA PRO A 233 5.79 3.49 7.41
C PRO A 233 6.50 4.84 7.60
N HIS A 234 7.39 5.21 6.67
CA HIS A 234 8.11 6.49 6.71
C HIS A 234 7.15 7.69 6.64
N LEU A 235 6.16 7.61 5.75
CA LEU A 235 5.16 8.65 5.61
C LEU A 235 4.28 8.77 6.85
N TYR A 236 4.01 7.66 7.55
CA TYR A 236 3.23 7.66 8.79
C TYR A 236 3.96 8.38 9.92
N GLU A 237 5.28 8.18 10.04
CA GLU A 237 6.11 8.90 11.02
C GLU A 237 6.18 10.40 10.70
N LEU A 238 6.28 10.79 9.42
CA LEU A 238 6.19 12.19 8.99
C LEU A 238 4.84 12.84 9.38
N THR A 239 3.74 12.09 9.26
CA THR A 239 2.43 12.58 9.74
C THR A 239 2.43 12.77 11.25
N ARG A 240 3.03 11.85 12.01
CA ARG A 240 3.04 11.94 13.48
C ARG A 240 3.79 13.16 13.96
N ILE A 241 4.99 13.40 13.45
CA ILE A 241 5.79 14.56 13.85
C ILE A 241 5.13 15.88 13.44
N SER A 242 4.60 16.00 12.22
CA SER A 242 3.91 17.22 11.78
C SER A 242 2.65 17.51 12.62
N ASN A 243 1.87 16.48 12.93
CA ASN A 243 0.72 16.58 13.82
C ASN A 243 1.12 17.01 15.26
N ALA A 244 2.22 16.48 15.78
CA ALA A 244 2.71 16.83 17.12
C ALA A 244 3.28 18.26 17.18
N ILE A 245 3.96 18.72 16.13
CA ILE A 245 4.43 20.11 16.00
C ILE A 245 3.23 21.06 16.00
N HIS A 246 2.23 20.80 15.16
CA HIS A 246 1.02 21.62 15.11
C HIS A 246 0.36 21.69 16.49
N TYR A 247 0.21 20.54 17.16
CA TYR A 247 -0.38 20.51 18.50
C TYR A 247 0.38 21.39 19.49
N LEU A 248 1.71 21.27 19.52
CA LEU A 248 2.57 22.05 20.39
C LEU A 248 2.40 23.57 20.14
N LEU A 249 2.37 24.00 18.88
CA LEU A 249 2.18 25.41 18.54
C LEU A 249 0.81 25.94 18.96
N ARG A 250 -0.24 25.11 18.89
CA ARG A 250 -1.57 25.46 19.40
C ARG A 250 -1.56 25.64 20.92
N CYS A 251 -0.85 24.77 21.66
CA CYS A 251 -0.65 24.93 23.10
C CYS A 251 0.05 26.26 23.40
N VAL A 252 1.15 26.58 22.72
CA VAL A 252 1.89 27.85 22.88
C VAL A 252 0.95 29.03 22.63
N PHE A 253 0.21 29.02 21.52
CA PHE A 253 -0.73 30.08 21.17
C PHE A 253 -1.81 30.30 22.24
N GLN A 254 -2.21 29.25 22.96
CA GLN A 254 -3.22 29.34 24.00
C GLN A 254 -2.68 29.89 25.33
N ILE A 255 -1.46 29.52 25.72
CA ILE A 255 -0.91 29.87 27.03
C ILE A 255 -0.10 31.17 27.03
N GLN A 256 0.30 31.68 25.87
CA GLN A 256 1.11 32.91 25.76
C GLN A 256 0.49 34.14 26.43
N GLN A 257 -0.84 34.17 26.56
CA GLN A 257 -1.57 35.27 27.20
C GLN A 257 -1.58 35.16 28.73
N GLN A 258 -1.07 34.06 29.29
CA GLN A 258 -1.01 33.83 30.72
C GLN A 258 0.26 34.46 31.32
N PRO A 259 0.21 34.98 32.56
CA PRO A 259 1.40 35.47 33.24
C PRO A 259 2.41 34.33 33.47
N ASP A 260 3.70 34.69 33.45
CA ASP A 260 4.84 33.80 33.74
C ASP A 260 5.07 32.60 32.79
N THR A 261 4.43 32.55 31.62
CA THR A 261 4.61 31.47 30.62
C THR A 261 5.66 31.77 29.54
N ALA A 262 6.19 32.99 29.48
CA ALA A 262 7.07 33.45 28.40
C ALA A 262 8.31 32.56 28.18
N ALA A 263 8.95 32.09 29.26
CA ALA A 263 10.11 31.20 29.17
C ALA A 263 9.74 29.79 28.67
N LEU A 264 8.54 29.31 29.02
CA LEU A 264 8.01 28.03 28.55
C LEU A 264 7.65 28.11 27.06
N CYS A 265 6.95 29.17 26.64
CA CYS A 265 6.67 29.45 25.22
C CYS A 265 7.96 29.53 24.41
N ALA A 266 8.96 30.26 24.90
CA ALA A 266 10.26 30.37 24.28
C ALA A 266 10.96 29.02 24.06
N GLY A 267 10.97 28.17 25.09
CA GLY A 267 11.54 26.82 25.00
C GLY A 267 10.78 25.92 24.04
N ALA A 268 9.44 26.03 24.02
CA ALA A 268 8.58 25.26 23.13
C ALA A 268 8.76 25.69 21.66
N LEU A 269 8.86 26.99 21.38
CA LEU A 269 9.09 27.53 20.03
C LEU A 269 10.47 27.14 19.50
N GLY A 270 11.52 27.23 20.32
CA GLY A 270 12.86 26.76 19.94
C GLY A 270 12.90 25.26 19.66
N PHE A 271 12.16 24.46 20.42
CA PHE A 271 12.00 23.03 20.15
C PHE A 271 11.22 22.78 18.85
N ALA A 272 10.09 23.47 18.64
CA ALA A 272 9.25 23.35 17.46
C ALA A 272 10.02 23.70 16.18
N GLN A 273 10.90 24.71 16.23
CA GLN A 273 11.78 25.07 15.11
C GLN A 273 12.68 23.89 14.72
N ARG A 274 13.39 23.29 15.69
CA ARG A 274 14.23 22.11 15.43
C ARG A 274 13.40 20.95 14.87
N ALA A 275 12.22 20.70 15.42
CA ALA A 275 11.35 19.62 14.98
C ALA A 275 10.88 19.83 13.53
N VAL A 276 10.52 21.07 13.15
CA VAL A 276 10.18 21.42 11.77
C VAL A 276 11.38 21.23 10.84
N ASP A 277 12.58 21.66 11.23
CA ASP A 277 13.76 21.50 10.39
C ASP A 277 14.05 20.03 10.05
N VAL A 278 14.00 19.14 11.06
CA VAL A 278 14.16 17.70 10.87
C VAL A 278 13.01 17.12 10.04
N TYR A 279 11.76 17.47 10.36
CA TYR A 279 10.60 17.03 9.58
C TYR A 279 10.73 17.43 8.10
N SER A 280 11.09 18.67 7.80
CA SER A 280 11.25 19.20 6.45
C SER A 280 12.37 18.51 5.67
N GLU A 281 13.50 18.23 6.33
CA GLU A 281 14.60 17.49 5.71
C GLU A 281 14.17 16.06 5.35
N GLN A 282 13.57 15.35 6.30
CA GLN A 282 13.13 13.97 6.11
C GLN A 282 11.99 13.85 5.10
N ALA A 283 11.04 14.80 5.12
CA ALA A 283 9.99 14.90 4.11
C ALA A 283 10.57 15.14 2.71
N SER A 284 11.60 15.97 2.58
CA SER A 284 12.26 16.20 1.28
C SER A 284 12.92 14.92 0.76
N LYS A 285 13.72 14.25 1.58
CA LYS A 285 14.37 12.97 1.22
C LYS A 285 13.34 11.92 0.79
N TYR A 286 12.26 11.81 1.56
CA TYR A 286 11.16 10.90 1.25
C TYR A 286 10.48 11.23 -0.08
N LEU A 287 10.15 12.50 -0.35
CA LEU A 287 9.49 12.92 -1.59
C LEU A 287 10.40 12.78 -2.82
N ASP A 288 11.69 13.06 -2.67
CA ASP A 288 12.68 12.87 -3.74
C ASP A 288 12.80 11.38 -4.09
N PHE A 289 12.93 10.52 -3.08
CA PHE A 289 12.91 9.06 -3.26
C PHE A 289 11.62 8.59 -3.94
N MET A 290 10.46 9.02 -3.44
CA MET A 290 9.17 8.64 -4.01
C MET A 290 8.99 9.13 -5.44
N THR A 291 9.61 10.25 -5.82
CA THR A 291 9.61 10.74 -7.21
C THR A 291 10.34 9.74 -8.11
N VAL A 292 11.50 9.24 -7.69
CA VAL A 292 12.23 8.19 -8.40
C VAL A 292 11.39 6.92 -8.53
N ILE A 293 10.70 6.51 -7.46
CA ILE A 293 9.78 5.36 -7.50
C ILE A 293 8.65 5.58 -8.50
N VAL A 294 7.98 6.73 -8.48
CA VAL A 294 6.89 7.04 -9.42
C VAL A 294 7.38 7.01 -10.87
N GLU A 295 8.57 7.53 -11.15
CA GLU A 295 9.12 7.58 -12.50
C GLU A 295 9.60 6.22 -13.01
N LYS A 296 10.14 5.37 -12.13
CA LYS A 296 10.74 4.08 -12.51
C LYS A 296 9.83 2.88 -12.32
N SER A 297 8.83 2.98 -11.44
CA SER A 297 7.93 1.86 -11.13
C SER A 297 7.22 1.44 -12.41
N PRO A 298 7.38 0.19 -12.85
CA PRO A 298 6.73 -0.28 -14.06
C PRO A 298 5.23 -0.30 -13.82
N VAL A 299 4.48 0.32 -14.74
CA VAL A 299 3.01 0.21 -14.74
C VAL A 299 2.56 -1.03 -15.53
N PHE A 300 3.37 -1.44 -16.52
CA PHE A 300 3.20 -2.69 -17.28
C PHE A 300 4.54 -3.40 -17.44
N VAL A 301 4.48 -4.72 -17.53
CA VAL A 301 5.64 -5.58 -17.74
C VAL A 301 5.37 -6.46 -18.95
N SER A 302 6.37 -6.67 -19.81
CA SER A 302 6.25 -7.60 -20.94
C SER A 302 6.12 -9.04 -20.43
N SER A 303 5.43 -9.89 -21.20
CA SER A 303 5.30 -11.33 -20.93
C SER A 303 6.66 -12.00 -20.64
N GLU A 304 7.71 -11.59 -21.37
CA GLU A 304 9.08 -12.09 -21.19
C GLU A 304 9.71 -11.71 -19.84
N LYS A 305 9.53 -10.46 -19.38
CA LYS A 305 10.06 -10.00 -18.09
C LYS A 305 9.31 -10.59 -16.90
N LEU A 306 8.00 -10.76 -17.02
CA LEU A 306 7.19 -11.48 -16.03
C LEU A 306 7.54 -12.97 -15.99
N ALA A 307 7.75 -13.60 -17.15
CA ALA A 307 8.26 -14.96 -17.23
C ALA A 307 9.66 -15.05 -16.60
N ALA A 308 10.56 -14.10 -16.86
CA ALA A 308 11.90 -14.10 -16.26
C ALA A 308 11.87 -13.97 -14.72
N VAL A 309 10.96 -13.20 -14.14
CA VAL A 309 10.76 -13.14 -12.67
C VAL A 309 10.18 -14.45 -12.13
N ARG A 310 9.19 -15.04 -12.81
CA ARG A 310 8.68 -16.37 -12.45
C ARG A 310 9.79 -17.44 -12.56
N SER A 311 10.63 -17.35 -13.58
CA SER A 311 11.77 -18.23 -13.82
C SER A 311 12.92 -17.97 -12.85
N LYS A 312 13.16 -16.74 -12.41
CA LYS A 312 14.12 -16.42 -11.35
C LYS A 312 13.61 -16.89 -9.99
N SER A 313 12.33 -16.76 -9.71
CA SER A 313 11.70 -17.40 -8.55
C SER A 313 11.75 -18.93 -8.63
N ALA A 314 11.90 -19.51 -9.82
CA ALA A 314 12.08 -20.95 -10.03
C ALA A 314 13.56 -21.39 -10.08
N ASN A 315 14.49 -20.50 -10.45
CA ASN A 315 15.91 -20.79 -10.71
C ASN A 315 16.88 -20.12 -9.72
N ALA A 316 16.41 -19.25 -8.83
CA ALA A 316 17.14 -18.91 -7.62
C ALA A 316 17.18 -20.19 -6.79
N GLY A 317 18.33 -20.84 -6.75
CA GLY A 317 18.59 -22.06 -5.97
C GLY A 317 18.47 -21.91 -4.44
N GLY A 318 17.64 -20.99 -3.96
CA GLY A 318 17.09 -20.96 -2.62
C GLY A 318 15.69 -21.57 -2.67
N THR A 319 15.54 -22.72 -2.05
CA THR A 319 14.33 -23.54 -2.00
C THR A 319 13.21 -22.89 -1.17
N GLU A 320 12.60 -21.82 -1.69
CA GLU A 320 11.30 -21.33 -1.26
C GLU A 320 10.29 -21.49 -2.39
N GLN A 321 9.50 -22.57 -2.35
CA GLN A 321 8.27 -22.58 -3.12
C GLN A 321 7.38 -21.43 -2.63
N PRO A 322 6.98 -20.49 -3.51
CA PRO A 322 6.11 -19.40 -3.12
C PRO A 322 4.75 -19.94 -2.69
N PHE A 323 4.11 -19.25 -1.74
CA PHE A 323 2.73 -19.58 -1.37
C PHE A 323 1.80 -19.31 -2.56
N GLU A 324 1.04 -20.33 -2.95
CA GLU A 324 -0.09 -20.22 -3.86
C GLU A 324 -1.34 -19.74 -3.11
N GLN A 325 -2.26 -19.09 -3.82
CA GLN A 325 -3.47 -18.55 -3.24
C GLN A 325 -4.72 -19.01 -3.99
N ILE A 326 -5.73 -19.46 -3.25
CA ILE A 326 -7.05 -19.81 -3.78
C ILE A 326 -8.17 -19.09 -3.02
N ILE A 327 -9.31 -18.96 -3.68
CA ILE A 327 -10.54 -18.41 -3.09
C ILE A 327 -11.56 -19.53 -2.99
N VAL A 328 -11.95 -19.89 -1.77
CA VAL A 328 -13.01 -20.89 -1.53
C VAL A 328 -14.32 -20.14 -1.29
N ALA A 329 -15.23 -20.20 -2.25
CA ALA A 329 -16.53 -19.54 -2.17
C ALA A 329 -17.38 -20.09 -0.99
N ALA A 330 -18.37 -19.31 -0.54
CA ALA A 330 -19.32 -19.78 0.47
C ALA A 330 -20.06 -21.02 -0.06
N ARG A 331 -20.32 -22.00 0.81
CA ARG A 331 -20.96 -23.28 0.48
C ARG A 331 -20.16 -24.22 -0.44
N MET A 332 -18.92 -23.88 -0.80
CA MET A 332 -18.12 -24.66 -1.75
C MET A 332 -16.96 -25.41 -1.07
N THR A 333 -16.44 -26.41 -1.76
CA THR A 333 -15.19 -27.10 -1.44
C THR A 333 -14.27 -26.99 -2.64
N GLU A 334 -13.02 -26.59 -2.42
CA GLU A 334 -11.98 -26.57 -3.44
C GLU A 334 -10.97 -27.70 -3.18
N ARG A 335 -10.49 -28.31 -4.27
CA ARG A 335 -9.48 -29.37 -4.23
C ARG A 335 -8.30 -28.97 -5.10
N VAL A 336 -7.13 -28.90 -4.49
CA VAL A 336 -5.88 -28.67 -5.20
C VAL A 336 -5.21 -30.02 -5.38
N PRO A 337 -5.13 -30.57 -6.61
CA PRO A 337 -4.40 -31.80 -6.86
C PRO A 337 -2.92 -31.59 -6.57
N ILE A 338 -2.31 -32.57 -5.91
CA ILE A 338 -0.88 -32.59 -5.64
C ILE A 338 -0.20 -33.30 -6.82
N ASP A 339 0.79 -32.64 -7.42
CA ASP A 339 1.58 -33.22 -8.49
C ASP A 339 2.57 -34.23 -7.90
N MET A 340 2.25 -35.52 -8.01
CA MET A 340 3.08 -36.61 -7.49
C MET A 340 4.19 -36.94 -8.49
N PRO A 341 5.43 -37.23 -8.03
CA PRO A 341 6.49 -37.68 -8.92
C PRO A 341 6.08 -38.99 -9.64
N PRO A 342 6.48 -39.18 -10.91
CA PRO A 342 6.20 -40.41 -11.65
C PRO A 342 6.85 -41.61 -10.95
N GLU A 343 6.20 -42.79 -11.02
CA GLU A 343 6.70 -44.04 -10.42
C GLU A 343 8.17 -44.29 -10.81
N SER A 344 9.05 -44.36 -9.80
CA SER A 344 10.32 -45.08 -9.91
C SER A 344 10.05 -46.58 -9.98
N GLU A 345 11.01 -47.36 -10.51
CA GLU A 345 10.90 -48.79 -10.83
C GLU A 345 10.13 -49.63 -9.76
N PRO A 346 9.37 -50.66 -10.16
CA PRO A 346 8.37 -51.35 -9.34
C PRO A 346 8.86 -52.09 -8.08
N ASP A 347 10.15 -52.00 -7.74
CA ASP A 347 10.76 -52.61 -6.56
C ASP A 347 11.38 -51.61 -5.56
N SER A 348 11.29 -50.29 -5.81
CA SER A 348 11.70 -49.31 -4.79
C SER A 348 10.50 -48.92 -3.93
N ALA A 349 10.50 -49.38 -2.66
CA ALA A 349 9.54 -48.96 -1.65
C ALA A 349 9.83 -47.52 -1.20
N ASP A 350 9.87 -46.58 -2.13
CA ASP A 350 10.26 -45.19 -1.88
C ASP A 350 9.14 -44.53 -1.06
N GLN A 351 9.37 -44.42 0.25
CA GLN A 351 8.58 -43.57 1.11
C GLN A 351 8.87 -42.12 0.72
N VAL A 352 7.80 -41.37 0.44
CA VAL A 352 7.87 -39.95 0.16
C VAL A 352 7.19 -39.17 1.28
N SER A 353 7.78 -38.04 1.63
CA SER A 353 7.25 -37.14 2.66
C SER A 353 6.63 -35.91 2.01
N LEU A 354 5.33 -35.69 2.23
CA LEU A 354 4.65 -34.44 1.89
C LEU A 354 4.80 -33.46 3.06
N TYR A 355 5.43 -32.32 2.81
CA TYR A 355 5.43 -31.18 3.74
C TYR A 355 4.48 -30.11 3.22
N TYR A 356 3.61 -29.58 4.09
CA TYR A 356 2.70 -28.49 3.72
C TYR A 356 2.70 -27.38 4.76
N GLN A 357 2.37 -26.18 4.28
CA GLN A 357 2.11 -25.01 5.11
C GLN A 357 0.90 -24.25 4.59
N VAL A 358 -0.10 -24.02 5.43
CA VAL A 358 -1.40 -23.43 5.05
C VAL A 358 -1.78 -22.29 6.00
N SER A 359 -2.33 -21.21 5.47
CA SER A 359 -2.94 -20.13 6.26
C SER A 359 -4.21 -19.62 5.59
N ALA A 360 -5.18 -19.13 6.37
CA ALA A 360 -6.44 -18.60 5.85
C ALA A 360 -6.82 -17.29 6.56
N ASP A 361 -7.43 -16.36 5.82
CA ASP A 361 -7.92 -15.08 6.34
C ASP A 361 -9.09 -15.25 7.33
N LYS A 362 -9.81 -16.37 7.22
CA LYS A 362 -10.94 -16.78 8.05
C LYS A 362 -10.81 -18.27 8.38
N ASP A 363 -11.62 -18.74 9.32
CA ASP A 363 -11.63 -20.14 9.72
C ASP A 363 -11.94 -21.02 8.51
N ILE A 364 -11.26 -22.14 8.26
CA ILE A 364 -11.62 -23.05 7.15
C ILE A 364 -11.34 -24.49 7.55
N LYS A 365 -12.12 -25.46 7.05
CA LYS A 365 -11.78 -26.87 7.23
C LYS A 365 -10.72 -27.26 6.20
N PHE A 366 -9.66 -27.90 6.65
CA PHE A 366 -8.55 -28.35 5.82
C PHE A 366 -8.30 -29.85 6.03
N ALA A 367 -7.99 -30.54 4.94
CA ALA A 367 -7.58 -31.93 4.95
C ALA A 367 -6.64 -32.24 3.79
N VAL A 368 -5.81 -33.27 3.95
CA VAL A 368 -5.07 -33.92 2.85
C VAL A 368 -5.80 -35.22 2.53
N GLN A 369 -6.21 -35.43 1.28
CA GLN A 369 -7.04 -36.56 0.86
C GLN A 369 -6.37 -37.39 -0.24
N LYS A 370 -6.44 -38.73 -0.10
CA LYS A 370 -6.17 -39.71 -1.17
C LYS A 370 -7.38 -39.82 -2.09
N THR A 371 -7.17 -39.79 -3.40
CA THR A 371 -8.26 -39.77 -4.40
C THR A 371 -9.21 -40.98 -4.31
N ASN A 372 -8.77 -42.11 -3.72
CA ASN A 372 -9.53 -43.36 -3.66
C ASN A 372 -9.97 -43.82 -2.24
N ASP A 373 -9.76 -43.03 -1.19
CA ASP A 373 -10.13 -43.42 0.18
C ASP A 373 -11.13 -42.45 0.84
N ALA A 374 -12.13 -43.02 1.53
CA ALA A 374 -13.16 -42.25 2.25
C ALA A 374 -12.72 -41.84 3.67
N SER A 375 -11.51 -42.23 4.10
CA SER A 375 -10.98 -41.90 5.42
C SER A 375 -10.41 -40.48 5.49
N TRP A 376 -11.08 -39.64 6.27
CA TRP A 376 -10.75 -38.26 6.64
C TRP A 376 -9.79 -38.11 7.83
N PHE A 377 -8.85 -37.17 7.73
CA PHE A 377 -8.29 -36.43 8.88
C PHE A 377 -8.59 -34.95 8.64
N VAL A 378 -9.54 -34.38 9.39
CA VAL A 378 -9.95 -32.97 9.23
C VAL A 378 -9.31 -32.14 10.32
N VAL A 379 -8.45 -31.20 9.94
CA VAL A 379 -7.98 -30.14 10.85
C VAL A 379 -8.83 -28.90 10.61
N LYS A 380 -9.46 -28.37 11.66
CA LYS A 380 -10.18 -27.10 11.57
C LYS A 380 -9.18 -25.96 11.74
N LEU A 381 -8.84 -25.28 10.64
CA LEU A 381 -7.97 -24.12 10.67
C LEU A 381 -8.71 -22.93 11.29
N LYS A 382 -8.10 -22.32 12.30
CA LYS A 382 -8.58 -21.05 12.86
C LYS A 382 -8.13 -19.88 11.96
N PRO A 383 -8.85 -18.73 11.98
CA PRO A 383 -8.45 -17.54 11.25
C PRO A 383 -7.04 -17.11 11.64
N ALA A 384 -6.19 -16.80 10.67
CA ALA A 384 -4.88 -16.23 10.93
C ALA A 384 -5.01 -14.74 11.26
N CYS A 385 -5.01 -14.40 12.55
CA CYS A 385 -5.21 -13.01 13.00
C CYS A 385 -3.95 -12.11 12.82
N ALA A 386 -2.79 -12.66 12.44
CA ALA A 386 -1.56 -11.93 12.11
C ALA A 386 -0.56 -12.85 11.36
N ARG A 387 0.53 -12.30 10.82
CA ARG A 387 1.62 -13.08 10.18
C ARG A 387 2.12 -14.15 11.16
N GLY A 388 2.24 -15.41 10.70
CA GLY A 388 2.90 -16.48 11.43
C GLY A 388 2.01 -17.62 11.93
N THR A 389 0.67 -17.51 11.92
CA THR A 389 -0.20 -18.64 12.24
C THR A 389 -0.44 -19.48 11.00
N HIS A 390 0.45 -20.45 10.79
CA HIS A 390 0.32 -21.45 9.73
C HIS A 390 -0.02 -22.80 10.34
N GLU A 391 -0.90 -23.55 9.69
CA GLU A 391 -0.94 -24.99 9.88
C GLU A 391 0.21 -25.60 9.11
N ILE A 392 1.02 -26.38 9.80
CA ILE A 392 2.22 -27.01 9.28
C ILE A 392 2.08 -28.50 9.52
N GLY A 393 2.45 -29.33 8.55
CA GLY A 393 2.40 -30.77 8.75
C GLY A 393 3.27 -31.55 7.77
N LYS A 394 3.59 -32.77 8.21
CA LYS A 394 4.30 -33.80 7.46
C LYS A 394 3.41 -35.04 7.34
N VAL A 395 3.29 -35.58 6.12
CA VAL A 395 2.60 -36.85 5.87
C VAL A 395 3.54 -37.80 5.15
N ALA A 396 3.81 -38.96 5.76
CA ALA A 396 4.55 -40.05 5.11
C ALA A 396 3.62 -40.85 4.21
N LEU A 397 4.03 -41.08 2.97
CA LEU A 397 3.19 -41.61 1.90
C LEU A 397 3.95 -42.69 1.11
N LYS A 398 3.18 -43.58 0.48
CA LYS A 398 3.68 -44.45 -0.60
C LYS A 398 3.38 -43.74 -1.92
N SER A 399 4.32 -43.79 -2.87
CA SER A 399 4.34 -42.98 -4.10
C SER A 399 3.21 -43.27 -5.09
N ASP A 400 2.41 -44.31 -4.88
CA ASP A 400 1.43 -44.85 -5.82
C ASP A 400 0.01 -44.25 -5.72
N VAL A 401 -0.22 -43.29 -4.82
CA VAL A 401 -1.58 -42.76 -4.58
C VAL A 401 -1.70 -41.27 -4.88
N PRO A 402 -2.57 -40.85 -5.83
CA PRO A 402 -2.83 -39.44 -6.08
C PRO A 402 -3.48 -38.77 -4.85
N LEU A 403 -3.03 -37.53 -4.58
CA LEU A 403 -3.42 -36.75 -3.41
C LEU A 403 -4.02 -35.40 -3.79
N SER A 404 -4.76 -34.81 -2.87
CA SER A 404 -5.24 -33.45 -3.00
C SER A 404 -5.30 -32.74 -1.64
N LEU A 405 -5.00 -31.45 -1.64
CA LEU A 405 -5.33 -30.54 -0.54
C LEU A 405 -6.80 -30.14 -0.66
N VAL A 406 -7.58 -30.35 0.39
CA VAL A 406 -9.03 -30.11 0.40
C VAL A 406 -9.35 -28.96 1.35
N PHE A 407 -10.02 -27.95 0.81
CA PHE A 407 -10.45 -26.76 1.54
C PHE A 407 -11.98 -26.68 1.54
N ASP A 408 -12.59 -26.96 2.68
CA ASP A 408 -14.04 -27.05 2.83
C ASP A 408 -14.61 -25.79 3.50
N ASN A 409 -15.43 -25.06 2.72
CA ASN A 409 -16.19 -23.90 3.16
C ASN A 409 -17.72 -24.11 3.08
N THR A 410 -18.18 -25.37 3.06
CA THR A 410 -19.61 -25.74 2.95
C THR A 410 -20.47 -25.20 4.11
N TYR A 411 -19.84 -24.97 5.26
CA TYR A 411 -20.47 -24.48 6.47
C TYR A 411 -20.62 -22.95 6.53
N SER A 412 -19.95 -22.19 5.66
CA SER A 412 -20.11 -20.73 5.61
C SER A 412 -21.29 -20.35 4.72
N TYR A 413 -22.23 -19.61 5.28
CA TYR A 413 -23.46 -19.19 4.59
C TYR A 413 -23.24 -17.95 3.70
N LEU A 414 -22.31 -17.07 4.07
CA LEU A 414 -22.20 -15.73 3.47
C LEU A 414 -20.79 -15.35 3.02
N THR A 415 -19.76 -15.99 3.58
CA THR A 415 -18.38 -15.50 3.42
C THR A 415 -17.51 -16.47 2.64
N ARG A 416 -16.87 -15.96 1.59
CA ARG A 416 -15.72 -16.61 0.93
C ARG A 416 -14.48 -16.52 1.81
N LYS A 417 -13.52 -17.39 1.54
CA LYS A 417 -12.27 -17.52 2.29
C LYS A 417 -11.09 -17.49 1.34
N VAL A 418 -10.05 -16.76 1.72
CA VAL A 418 -8.79 -16.67 1.00
C VAL A 418 -7.76 -17.53 1.71
N VAL A 419 -7.29 -18.57 1.02
CA VAL A 419 -6.34 -19.52 1.56
C VAL A 419 -5.02 -19.38 0.83
N ARG A 420 -3.93 -19.31 1.60
CA ARG A 420 -2.55 -19.37 1.09
C ARG A 420 -1.93 -20.69 1.50
N TYR A 421 -1.40 -21.46 0.55
CA TYR A 421 -0.78 -22.74 0.80
C TYR A 421 0.54 -22.89 0.03
N ARG A 422 1.46 -23.69 0.55
CA ARG A 422 2.60 -24.25 -0.20
C ARG A 422 2.80 -25.69 0.23
N TYR A 423 3.29 -26.54 -0.68
CA TYR A 423 3.57 -27.94 -0.38
C TYR A 423 4.75 -28.44 -1.21
N CYS A 424 5.58 -29.30 -0.64
CA CYS A 424 6.63 -30.02 -1.36
C CYS A 424 6.58 -31.51 -1.04
N ILE A 425 7.01 -32.32 -2.01
CA ILE A 425 7.23 -33.75 -1.85
C ILE A 425 8.74 -33.97 -1.85
N VAL A 426 9.23 -34.73 -0.88
CA VAL A 426 10.65 -35.05 -0.74
C VAL A 426 10.77 -36.56 -0.61
N ASN A 427 11.67 -37.19 -1.38
CA ASN A 427 11.99 -38.61 -1.20
C ASN A 427 12.82 -38.80 0.07
N ASP A 428 12.68 -39.94 0.73
CA ASP A 428 13.48 -40.23 1.91
C ASP A 428 14.99 -40.25 1.55
N GLY A 429 15.75 -39.34 2.17
CA GLY A 429 17.19 -39.16 1.93
C GLY A 429 17.57 -37.93 1.10
N ASP A 430 16.61 -37.31 0.41
CA ASP A 430 16.84 -36.08 -0.34
C ASP A 430 16.88 -34.84 0.58
N PRO A 431 17.65 -33.80 0.22
CA PRO A 431 17.67 -32.55 0.97
C PRO A 431 16.28 -31.88 0.94
N VAL A 432 15.75 -31.58 2.13
CA VAL A 432 14.49 -30.85 2.25
C VAL A 432 14.66 -29.36 1.88
N PRO A 433 13.61 -28.70 1.37
CA PRO A 433 13.63 -27.24 1.12
C PRO A 433 14.03 -26.43 2.35
N VAL A 434 14.66 -25.26 2.15
CA VAL A 434 15.12 -24.36 3.23
C VAL A 434 13.98 -24.05 4.19
N TRP A 435 12.78 -23.75 3.67
CA TRP A 435 11.63 -23.49 4.52
C TRP A 435 11.20 -24.69 5.37
N VAL A 436 11.42 -25.92 4.90
CA VAL A 436 11.15 -27.15 5.67
C VAL A 436 12.24 -27.35 6.73
N ALA A 437 13.51 -27.13 6.38
CA ALA A 437 14.63 -27.20 7.32
C ALA A 437 14.51 -26.16 8.45
N GLU A 438 14.06 -24.95 8.12
CA GLU A 438 13.75 -23.88 9.09
C GLU A 438 12.63 -24.33 10.04
N LEU A 439 11.54 -24.90 9.52
CA LEU A 439 10.44 -25.38 10.34
C LEU A 439 10.84 -26.59 11.22
N GLN A 440 11.70 -27.47 10.74
CA GLN A 440 12.26 -28.58 11.52
C GLN A 440 13.15 -28.06 12.65
N SER A 441 14.04 -27.11 12.37
CA SER A 441 14.93 -26.51 13.38
C SER A 441 14.18 -25.69 14.43
N ALA A 442 13.04 -25.10 14.06
CA ALA A 442 12.14 -24.40 14.97
C ALA A 442 11.19 -25.32 15.75
N GLY A 443 11.18 -26.64 15.49
CA GLY A 443 10.34 -27.61 16.19
C GLY A 443 8.84 -27.54 15.83
N HIS A 444 8.52 -27.07 14.61
CA HIS A 444 7.15 -26.93 14.11
C HIS A 444 6.67 -28.10 13.24
N LEU A 445 7.52 -29.09 12.98
CA LEU A 445 7.27 -30.25 12.10
C LEU A 445 7.48 -31.60 12.80
#